data_AF-A0A353F2A6-F1
#
_entry.id   AF-A0A353F2A6-F1
#
_cell.length_a   1.000
_cell.length_b   1.000
_cell.length_c   1.000
_cell.angle_alpha   90.00
_cell.angle_beta   90.00
_cell.angle_gamma   90.00
#
_symmetry.space_group_name_H-M   'P 1'
#
loop_
_entity.id
_entity.type
_entity.pdbx_description
1 polymer ?
#
loop_
_entity_poly.entity_id
_entity_poly.type
_entity_poly.pdbx_seq_one_letter_code
_entity_poly.pdbx_strand_id
1 'polypeptide(L)'
;MKHLISGLGFAMAFASFSAASPLKVYILAGQSNMEGHAKLSSFDHIGMDPKTVPILEEMRGESGEPVELEDVWISYRTGKEEDQPGVGKLTAGFGARRESTENDGKIGPEFTFGIYTRKLVKEPILIIKTAWGG
;
A
#
# COMPACT_ATOMS: atom_id res chain seq x y z
N MET A 1 32.19 -28.94 55.71
CA MET A 1 30.90 -28.45 55.17
C MET A 1 31.14 -28.01 53.74
N LYS A 2 30.56 -28.73 52.76
CA LYS A 2 30.59 -28.39 51.33
C LYS A 2 29.26 -27.72 51.02
N HIS A 3 29.24 -26.46 50.61
CA HIS A 3 28.07 -25.89 49.95
C HIS A 3 28.47 -25.28 48.62
N LEU A 4 27.90 -25.88 47.58
CA LEU A 4 27.98 -25.57 46.17
C LEU A 4 27.64 -24.11 45.90
N ILE A 5 28.49 -23.43 45.12
CA ILE A 5 28.12 -22.20 44.44
C ILE A 5 27.37 -22.62 43.17
N SER A 6 26.06 -22.43 43.17
CA SER A 6 25.20 -22.59 41.99
C SER A 6 25.49 -21.45 41.02
N GLY A 7 26.32 -21.70 40.01
CA GLY A 7 26.55 -20.76 38.91
C GLY A 7 25.31 -20.69 38.03
N LEU A 8 24.53 -19.62 38.15
CA LEU A 8 23.44 -19.30 37.22
C LEU A 8 24.08 -18.81 35.91
N GLY A 9 24.23 -19.71 34.94
CA GLY A 9 24.72 -19.38 33.61
C GLY A 9 23.72 -18.49 32.88
N PHE A 10 24.05 -17.21 32.71
CA PHE A 10 23.28 -16.29 31.88
C PHE A 10 23.56 -16.62 30.41
N ALA A 11 22.66 -17.37 29.77
CA ALA A 11 22.72 -17.62 28.34
C ALA A 11 22.38 -16.31 27.60
N MET A 12 23.40 -15.66 27.06
CA MET A 12 23.24 -14.47 26.23
C MET A 12 22.69 -14.93 24.87
N ALA A 13 21.39 -14.74 24.65
CA ALA A 13 20.77 -14.99 23.36
C ALA A 13 21.27 -13.94 22.36
N PHE A 14 22.12 -14.35 21.42
CA PHE A 14 22.50 -13.53 20.28
C PHE A 14 21.30 -13.44 19.34
N ALA A 15 20.51 -12.37 19.45
CA ALA A 15 19.53 -12.04 18.44
C ALA A 15 20.27 -11.76 17.12
N SER A 16 20.03 -12.60 16.11
CA SER A 16 20.52 -12.34 14.76
C SER A 16 19.77 -11.11 14.23
N PHE A 17 20.49 -10.01 14.07
CA PHE A 17 19.96 -8.81 13.43
C PHE A 17 19.86 -9.12 11.93
N SER A 18 18.67 -9.50 11.46
CA SER A 18 18.41 -9.60 10.03
C SER A 18 18.51 -8.19 9.45
N ALA A 19 19.37 -7.98 8.45
CA ALA A 19 19.36 -6.73 7.70
C ALA A 19 17.96 -6.56 7.08
N ALA A 20 17.35 -5.39 7.27
CA ALA A 20 16.06 -5.08 6.69
C ALA A 20 16.16 -5.10 5.15
N SER A 21 15.16 -5.64 4.47
CA SER A 21 15.09 -5.57 3.01
C SER A 21 15.11 -4.11 2.52
N PRO A 22 15.75 -3.82 1.38
CA PRO A 22 15.69 -2.50 0.77
C PRO A 22 14.26 -2.04 0.53
N LEU A 23 13.95 -0.78 0.84
CA LEU A 23 12.67 -0.16 0.51
C LEU A 23 12.69 0.35 -0.93
N LYS A 24 11.73 -0.05 -1.76
CA LYS A 24 11.53 0.51 -3.10
C LYS A 24 10.58 1.69 -3.04
N VAL A 25 11.04 2.84 -3.54
CA VAL A 25 10.25 4.08 -3.54
C VAL A 25 9.83 4.42 -4.96
N TYR A 26 8.54 4.62 -5.19
CA TYR A 26 7.98 5.05 -6.46
C TYR A 26 7.23 6.38 -6.30
N ILE A 27 7.46 7.32 -7.21
CA ILE A 27 6.74 8.60 -7.24
C ILE A 27 5.71 8.54 -8.35
N LEU A 28 4.44 8.68 -8.00
CA LEU A 28 3.32 8.76 -8.93
C LEU A 28 2.85 10.20 -9.00
N ALA A 29 3.25 10.91 -10.05
CA ALA A 29 2.92 12.31 -10.27
C ALA A 29 2.10 12.51 -11.54
N GLY A 30 1.21 13.49 -11.53
CA GLY A 30 0.41 13.82 -12.70
C GLY A 30 -0.82 14.65 -12.37
N GLN A 31 -1.79 14.63 -13.29
CA GLN A 31 -3.05 15.36 -13.18
C GLN A 31 -4.25 14.46 -12.85
N SER A 32 -5.45 14.84 -13.27
CA SER A 32 -6.73 14.16 -12.99
C SER A 32 -6.77 12.65 -13.22
N ASN A 33 -6.09 12.14 -14.26
CA ASN A 33 -6.00 10.70 -14.52
C ASN A 33 -5.06 9.97 -13.55
N MET A 34 -4.01 10.63 -13.06
CA MET A 34 -3.16 10.09 -12.00
C MET A 34 -3.85 10.16 -10.65
N GLU A 35 -4.61 11.24 -10.39
CA GLU A 35 -5.47 11.28 -9.20
C GLU A 35 -6.43 10.10 -9.19
N GLY A 36 -7.07 9.80 -10.32
CA GLY A 36 -7.95 8.64 -10.44
C GLY A 36 -9.38 8.97 -10.04
N HIS A 37 -10.23 9.22 -11.04
CA HIS A 37 -11.61 9.67 -10.82
C HIS A 37 -12.65 8.56 -10.89
N ALA A 38 -12.23 7.31 -11.13
CA ALA A 38 -13.13 6.17 -11.14
C ALA A 38 -13.70 5.94 -9.73
N LYS A 39 -14.98 5.64 -9.62
CA LYS A 39 -15.65 5.37 -8.34
C LYS A 39 -15.47 3.90 -7.95
N LEU A 40 -15.35 3.61 -6.66
CA LEU A 40 -15.41 2.23 -6.17
C LEU A 40 -16.73 1.55 -6.54
N SER A 41 -17.82 2.29 -6.68
CA SER A 41 -19.09 1.74 -7.18
C SER A 41 -19.04 1.20 -8.62
N SER A 42 -17.99 1.55 -9.38
CA SER A 42 -17.77 1.08 -10.76
C SER A 42 -16.74 -0.06 -10.85
N PHE A 43 -16.25 -0.56 -9.73
CA PHE A 43 -15.16 -1.53 -9.66
C PHE A 43 -15.46 -2.83 -10.42
N ASP A 44 -16.69 -3.31 -10.32
CA ASP A 44 -17.16 -4.54 -10.95
C ASP A 44 -17.21 -4.45 -12.48
N HIS A 45 -17.24 -3.23 -13.02
CA HIS A 45 -17.19 -3.01 -14.47
C HIS A 45 -15.87 -3.45 -15.11
N ILE A 46 -14.79 -3.55 -14.33
CA ILE A 46 -13.52 -4.14 -14.80
C ILE A 46 -13.75 -5.59 -15.26
N GLY A 47 -14.67 -6.34 -14.66
CA GLY A 47 -14.94 -7.73 -15.03
C GLY A 47 -15.80 -7.91 -16.29
N MET A 48 -16.29 -6.82 -16.91
CA MET A 48 -17.15 -6.93 -18.10
C MET A 48 -16.37 -7.28 -19.38
N ASP A 49 -15.06 -7.02 -19.41
CA ASP A 49 -14.16 -7.57 -20.43
C ASP A 49 -13.46 -8.83 -19.87
N PRO A 50 -13.60 -10.00 -20.53
CA PRO A 50 -12.92 -11.23 -20.11
C PRO A 50 -11.41 -11.09 -19.90
N LYS A 51 -10.75 -10.15 -20.61
CA LYS A 51 -9.31 -9.91 -20.51
C LYS A 51 -8.91 -9.24 -19.20
N THR A 52 -9.83 -8.54 -18.55
CA THR A 52 -9.57 -7.77 -17.32
C THR A 52 -10.15 -8.45 -16.07
N VAL A 53 -10.86 -9.58 -16.22
CA VAL A 53 -11.29 -10.43 -15.10
C VAL A 53 -10.14 -10.81 -14.17
N PRO A 54 -8.95 -11.27 -14.65
CA PRO A 54 -7.84 -11.59 -13.76
C PRO A 54 -7.32 -10.37 -12.99
N ILE A 55 -7.45 -9.16 -13.55
CA ILE A 55 -7.06 -7.93 -12.84
C ILE A 55 -8.04 -7.68 -11.69
N LEU A 56 -9.35 -7.82 -11.92
CA LEU A 56 -10.36 -7.64 -10.88
C LEU A 56 -10.22 -8.65 -9.74
N GLU A 57 -9.88 -9.91 -10.04
CA GLU A 57 -9.62 -10.94 -9.03
C GLU A 57 -8.47 -10.54 -8.10
N GLU A 58 -7.37 -10.05 -8.67
CA GLU A 58 -6.18 -9.61 -7.92
C GLU A 58 -6.41 -8.35 -7.08
N MET A 59 -7.46 -7.59 -7.39
CA MET A 59 -7.85 -6.39 -6.66
C MET A 59 -8.73 -6.70 -5.44
N ARG A 60 -9.21 -7.94 -5.28
CA ARG A 60 -10.13 -8.34 -4.20
C ARG A 60 -9.46 -9.28 -3.20
N GLY A 61 -9.77 -9.09 -1.93
CA GLY A 61 -9.45 -10.02 -0.87
C GLY A 61 -10.45 -11.17 -0.78
N GLU A 62 -10.27 -12.06 0.20
CA GLU A 62 -11.17 -13.21 0.42
C GLU A 62 -12.63 -12.82 0.68
N SER A 63 -12.88 -11.63 1.22
CA SER A 63 -14.23 -11.10 1.45
C SER A 63 -14.91 -10.57 0.18
N GLY A 64 -14.18 -10.45 -0.94
CA GLY A 64 -14.64 -9.78 -2.16
C GLY A 64 -14.45 -8.25 -2.15
N GLU A 65 -14.07 -7.67 -1.02
CA GLU A 65 -13.71 -6.25 -0.89
C GLU A 65 -12.31 -5.96 -1.43
N PRO A 66 -11.97 -4.69 -1.74
CA PRO A 66 -10.62 -4.33 -2.18
C PRO A 66 -9.54 -4.82 -1.20
N VAL A 67 -8.53 -5.53 -1.72
CA VAL A 67 -7.44 -6.06 -0.91
C VAL A 67 -6.56 -4.94 -0.32
N GLU A 68 -6.16 -5.08 0.94
CA GLU A 68 -5.09 -4.27 1.53
C GLU A 68 -3.75 -5.00 1.38
N LEU A 69 -2.73 -4.30 0.85
CA LEU A 69 -1.42 -4.88 0.62
C LEU A 69 -0.51 -4.65 1.83
N GLU A 70 -0.13 -5.75 2.51
CA GLU A 70 0.70 -5.73 3.73
C GLU A 70 2.11 -5.11 3.55
N ASP A 71 2.68 -5.20 2.36
CA ASP A 71 4.06 -4.83 2.03
C ASP A 71 4.16 -3.57 1.14
N VAL A 72 3.03 -2.91 0.85
CA VAL A 72 2.97 -1.69 0.04
C VAL A 72 2.33 -0.56 0.83
N TRP A 73 3.11 0.47 1.10
CA TRP A 73 2.64 1.71 1.73
C TRP A 73 2.41 2.79 0.70
N ILE A 74 1.49 3.71 0.99
CA ILE A 74 1.26 4.90 0.19
C ILE A 74 1.19 6.13 1.08
N SER A 75 1.81 7.21 0.60
CA SER A 75 1.57 8.59 1.04
C SER A 75 1.02 9.35 -0.16
N TYR A 76 -0.15 9.97 0.00
CA TYR A 76 -0.82 10.69 -1.06
C TYR A 76 -1.17 12.11 -0.64
N ARG A 77 -0.61 13.10 -1.35
CA ARG A 77 -0.99 14.50 -1.23
C ARG A 77 -1.77 14.94 -2.47
N THR A 78 -2.96 15.48 -2.23
CA THR A 78 -3.93 16.07 -3.16
C THR A 78 -4.84 17.03 -2.37
N GLY A 79 -5.93 17.53 -2.96
CA GLY A 79 -6.80 18.50 -2.29
C GLY A 79 -6.10 19.86 -2.18
N LYS A 80 -6.13 20.47 -0.99
CA LYS A 80 -5.53 21.79 -0.75
C LYS A 80 -4.02 21.71 -0.51
N GLU A 81 -3.33 22.82 -0.72
CA GLU A 81 -1.87 22.88 -0.60
C GLU A 81 -1.40 22.57 0.83
N GLU A 82 -2.19 22.99 1.82
CA GLU A 82 -1.96 22.82 3.25
C GLU A 82 -2.38 21.46 3.82
N ASP A 83 -3.00 20.59 3.02
CA ASP A 83 -3.49 19.30 3.49
C ASP A 83 -2.34 18.36 3.90
N GLN A 84 -2.51 17.66 5.02
CA GLN A 84 -1.63 16.57 5.41
C GLN A 84 -1.78 15.40 4.42
N PRO A 85 -0.69 14.71 4.05
CA PRO A 85 -0.83 13.56 3.16
C PRO A 85 -1.66 12.46 3.82
N GLY A 86 -2.57 11.84 3.06
CA GLY A 86 -3.20 10.60 3.45
C GLY A 86 -2.17 9.47 3.41
N VAL A 87 -2.00 8.75 4.51
CA VAL A 87 -1.01 7.67 4.63
C VAL A 87 -1.69 6.38 5.05
N GLY A 88 -1.26 5.26 4.47
CA GLY A 88 -1.72 3.93 4.87
C GLY A 88 -1.05 2.83 4.07
N LYS A 89 -1.46 1.59 4.35
CA LYS A 89 -1.21 0.48 3.42
C LYS A 89 -2.05 0.69 2.16
N LEU A 90 -1.52 0.23 1.04
CA LEU A 90 -2.19 0.40 -0.23
C LEU A 90 -3.42 -0.50 -0.31
N THR A 91 -4.57 0.14 -0.51
CA THR A 91 -5.85 -0.48 -0.90
C THR A 91 -6.54 0.46 -1.89
N ALA A 92 -7.75 0.14 -2.35
CA ALA A 92 -8.55 1.08 -3.13
C ALA A 92 -9.02 2.27 -2.26
N GLY A 93 -9.37 3.40 -2.88
CA GLY A 93 -9.77 4.61 -2.14
C GLY A 93 -8.71 5.71 -2.13
N PHE A 94 -7.51 5.47 -2.65
CA PHE A 94 -6.47 6.50 -2.87
C PHE A 94 -6.59 7.22 -4.21
N GLY A 95 -7.78 7.17 -4.84
CA GLY A 95 -8.13 7.98 -6.00
C GLY A 95 -8.31 9.47 -5.65
N ALA A 96 -8.90 10.27 -6.53
CA ALA A 96 -9.07 11.71 -6.32
C ALA A 96 -9.89 12.02 -5.07
N ARG A 97 -9.34 12.85 -4.17
CA ARG A 97 -9.91 13.22 -2.87
C ARG A 97 -10.03 14.73 -2.73
N ARG A 98 -11.05 15.18 -2.01
CA ARG A 98 -11.21 16.58 -1.59
C ARG A 98 -10.24 16.96 -0.48
N GLU A 99 -10.06 16.06 0.48
CA GLU A 99 -9.10 16.17 1.57
C GLU A 99 -8.16 14.96 1.51
N SER A 100 -6.85 15.19 1.50
CA SER A 100 -5.86 14.12 1.33
C SER A 100 -6.03 12.95 2.31
N THR A 101 -6.48 13.23 3.53
CA THR A 101 -6.64 12.26 4.61
C THR A 101 -7.93 11.44 4.57
N GLU A 102 -8.89 11.80 3.72
CA GLU A 102 -10.22 11.18 3.68
C GLU A 102 -10.40 10.32 2.42
N ASN A 103 -11.14 9.21 2.53
CA ASN A 103 -11.47 8.37 1.38
C ASN A 103 -12.77 8.84 0.72
N ASP A 104 -12.67 9.44 -0.46
CA ASP A 104 -13.81 9.91 -1.27
C ASP A 104 -14.45 8.83 -2.15
N GLY A 105 -14.13 7.55 -1.92
CA GLY A 105 -14.69 6.43 -2.66
C GLY A 105 -14.23 6.37 -4.12
N LYS A 106 -13.03 6.88 -4.41
CA LYS A 106 -12.42 6.85 -5.74
C LYS A 106 -11.14 6.04 -5.77
N ILE A 107 -10.81 5.53 -6.94
CA ILE A 107 -9.62 4.73 -7.20
C ILE A 107 -8.80 5.35 -8.34
N GLY A 108 -7.48 5.34 -8.18
CA GLY A 108 -6.55 5.66 -9.25
C GLY A 108 -5.64 4.49 -9.64
N PRO A 109 -4.67 4.76 -10.52
CA PRO A 109 -3.76 3.74 -11.03
C PRO A 109 -2.81 3.20 -9.95
N GLU A 110 -2.70 3.86 -8.78
CA GLU A 110 -1.85 3.42 -7.68
C GLU A 110 -2.17 1.99 -7.24
N PHE A 111 -3.44 1.59 -7.26
CA PHE A 111 -3.85 0.32 -6.67
C PHE A 111 -3.32 -0.87 -7.48
N THR A 112 -3.64 -0.91 -8.78
CA THR A 112 -3.12 -1.94 -9.68
C THR A 112 -1.62 -1.82 -9.86
N PHE A 113 -1.06 -0.60 -9.89
CA PHE A 113 0.39 -0.41 -9.90
C PHE A 113 1.06 -1.13 -8.72
N GLY A 114 0.57 -0.93 -7.50
CA GLY A 114 1.12 -1.59 -6.31
C GLY A 114 0.96 -3.12 -6.33
N ILE A 115 -0.22 -3.62 -6.73
CA ILE A 115 -0.51 -5.06 -6.86
C ILE A 115 0.50 -5.76 -7.79
N TYR A 116 0.77 -5.17 -8.96
CA TYR A 116 1.69 -5.79 -9.92
C TYR A 116 3.15 -5.55 -9.58
N THR A 117 3.49 -4.36 -9.07
CA THR A 117 4.88 -4.03 -8.73
C THR A 117 5.41 -4.92 -7.60
N ARG A 118 4.61 -5.18 -6.55
CA ARG A 118 5.03 -6.05 -5.44
C ARG A 118 5.39 -7.47 -5.89
N LYS A 119 4.68 -8.01 -6.90
CA LYS A 119 4.94 -9.34 -7.46
C LYS A 119 6.28 -9.40 -8.20
N LEU A 120 6.68 -8.29 -8.82
CA LEU A 120 7.92 -8.17 -9.58
C LEU A 120 9.11 -7.95 -8.66
N VAL A 121 9.02 -7.02 -7.71
CA VAL A 121 10.18 -6.60 -6.91
C VAL A 121 10.39 -7.43 -5.65
N LYS A 122 9.32 -8.00 -5.06
CA LYS A 122 9.37 -8.85 -3.86
C LYS A 122 10.15 -8.24 -2.68
N GLU A 123 10.05 -6.92 -2.57
CA GLU A 123 10.63 -6.08 -1.53
C GLU A 123 9.56 -5.10 -1.04
N PRO A 124 9.65 -4.57 0.20
CA PRO A 124 8.71 -3.56 0.67
C PRO A 124 8.67 -2.34 -0.26
N ILE A 125 7.49 -1.78 -0.47
CA ILE A 125 7.26 -0.64 -1.36
C ILE A 125 6.70 0.55 -0.58
N LEU A 126 7.19 1.75 -0.91
CA LEU A 126 6.54 3.03 -0.61
C LEU A 126 6.16 3.74 -1.92
N ILE A 127 4.89 4.03 -2.09
CA ILE A 127 4.38 4.90 -3.14
C ILE A 127 4.20 6.31 -2.57
N ILE A 128 4.80 7.30 -3.22
CA ILE A 128 4.56 8.71 -2.95
C ILE A 128 3.74 9.24 -4.13
N LYS A 129 2.43 9.39 -3.91
CA LYS A 129 1.51 9.92 -4.90
C LYS A 129 1.34 11.42 -4.69
N THR A 130 1.40 12.18 -5.77
CA THR A 130 1.31 13.65 -5.75
C THR A 130 0.65 14.10 -7.05
N ALA A 131 -0.67 14.30 -7.03
CA ALA A 131 -1.43 14.58 -8.24
C ALA A 131 -2.59 15.55 -7.98
N TRP A 132 -2.85 16.44 -8.93
CA TRP A 132 -3.90 17.45 -8.90
C TRP A 132 -4.58 17.60 -10.25
N GLY A 133 -5.91 17.65 -10.24
CA GLY A 133 -6.70 17.93 -11.44
C GLY A 133 -6.39 19.31 -12.00
N GLY A 134 -6.42 19.42 -13.33
CA GLY A 134 -6.38 20.70 -14.03
C GLY A 134 -7.77 21.27 -14.24
#